data_AF-A0A431M8L5-F1
#
_entry.id   AF-A0A431M8L5-F1
#
_cell.length_a   1.000
_cell.length_b   1.000
_cell.length_c   1.000
_cell.angle_alpha   90.00
_cell.angle_beta   90.00
_cell.angle_gamma   90.00
#
_symmetry.space_group_name_H-M   'P 1'
#
loop_
_entity.id
_entity.type
_entity.pdbx_description
1 polymer ?
#
loop_
_entity_poly.entity_id
_entity_poly.type
_entity_poly.pdbx_seq_one_letter_code
_entity_poly.pdbx_strand_id
1 'polypeptide(L)' 'MGQYLGKPDRKLWVARNWAAEGYNAGGPGVGVVVVWPHHVGVIVGQDASGEWLVHSGNDGGAVRTRARSLAGVIAYRRV' A
#
# COMPACT_ATOMS: atom_id res chain seq x y z
N MET A 1 4.79 2.55 -6.91
CA MET A 1 5.20 2.29 -5.51
C MET A 1 6.68 2.00 -5.36
N GLY A 2 7.29 1.19 -6.24
CA GLY A 2 8.72 0.84 -6.17
C GLY A 2 9.65 2.06 -6.04
N GLN A 3 9.52 3.04 -6.93
CA GLN A 3 10.30 4.29 -6.87
C GLN A 3 10.08 5.06 -5.56
N TYR A 4 8.82 5.18 -5.10
CA TYR A 4 8.48 5.89 -3.86
C TYR A 4 9.13 5.26 -2.62
N LEU A 5 9.33 3.94 -2.62
CA LEU A 5 9.93 3.20 -1.49
C LEU A 5 11.39 2.81 -1.75
N GLY A 6 12.06 3.40 -2.75
CA GLY A 6 13.46 3.09 -3.06
C GLY A 6 13.71 1.67 -3.58
N LYS A 7 12.67 0.98 -4.09
CA LYS A 7 12.70 -0.38 -4.62
C LYS A 7 12.29 -0.43 -6.10
N PRO A 8 13.13 0.01 -7.05
CA PRO A 8 12.79 0.08 -8.47
C PRO A 8 12.74 -1.28 -9.21
N ASP A 9 12.61 -2.41 -8.50
CA ASP A 9 12.53 -3.74 -9.10
C ASP A 9 11.22 -3.90 -9.91
N ARG A 10 11.35 -4.37 -11.16
CA ARG A 10 10.21 -4.65 -12.05
C ARG A 10 9.27 -5.72 -11.49
N LYS A 11 9.75 -6.65 -10.67
CA LYS A 11 8.89 -7.64 -9.99
C LYS A 11 7.84 -6.94 -9.12
N LEU A 12 8.17 -5.78 -8.56
CA LEU A 12 7.29 -4.98 -7.71
C LEU A 12 6.34 -4.07 -8.50
N TRP A 13 6.28 -4.21 -9.83
CA TRP A 13 5.18 -3.63 -10.60
C TRP A 13 3.89 -4.44 -10.47
N VAL A 14 4.00 -5.72 -10.06
CA VAL A 14 2.85 -6.56 -9.71
C VAL A 14 2.53 -6.38 -8.22
N ALA A 15 1.32 -5.91 -7.92
CA ALA A 15 0.91 -5.58 -6.56
C ALA A 15 1.10 -6.72 -5.54
N ARG A 16 0.65 -7.95 -5.87
CA ARG A 16 0.77 -9.09 -4.95
C ARG A 16 2.19 -9.44 -4.55
N ASN A 17 3.20 -9.12 -5.38
CA ASN A 17 4.59 -9.44 -5.06
C ASN A 17 5.09 -8.63 -3.85
N TRP A 18 4.45 -7.48 -3.56
CA TRP A 18 4.73 -6.72 -2.35
C TRP A 18 4.41 -7.48 -1.06
N ALA A 19 3.55 -8.49 -1.09
CA ALA A 19 3.22 -9.28 0.10
C ALA A 19 4.43 -10.04 0.69
N ALA A 20 5.46 -10.28 -0.12
CA ALA A 20 6.70 -10.93 0.30
C ALA A 20 7.77 -9.93 0.78
N GLU A 21 7.59 -8.63 0.56
CA GLU A 21 8.63 -7.63 0.85
C GLU A 21 8.75 -7.35 2.35
N GLY A 22 9.98 -7.13 2.82
CA GLY A 22 10.25 -6.76 4.22
C GLY A 22 9.67 -7.77 5.21
N TYR A 23 8.99 -7.31 6.26
CA TYR A 23 8.39 -8.16 7.30
C TYR A 23 6.91 -7.82 7.58
N ASN A 24 6.21 -8.76 8.22
CA ASN A 24 4.80 -8.61 8.55
C ASN A 24 4.62 -7.45 9.55
N ALA A 25 3.77 -6.48 9.22
CA ALA A 25 3.50 -5.32 10.07
C ALA A 25 2.53 -5.62 11.23
N GLY A 26 1.83 -6.75 11.18
CA GLY A 26 0.82 -7.15 12.17
C GLY A 26 -0.58 -6.55 11.94
N GLY A 27 -0.68 -5.50 11.11
CA GLY A 27 -1.95 -4.84 10.81
C GLY A 27 -1.75 -3.49 10.10
N PRO A 28 -2.84 -2.72 9.89
CA PRO A 28 -2.77 -1.39 9.31
C PRO A 28 -2.15 -0.38 10.28
N GLY A 29 -1.47 0.62 9.73
CA GLY A 29 -0.87 1.73 10.48
C GLY A 29 -0.11 2.68 9.56
N VAL A 30 0.14 3.90 10.02
CA VAL A 30 0.91 4.88 9.23
C VAL A 30 2.30 4.32 8.89
N GLY A 31 2.71 4.46 7.63
CA GLY A 31 3.95 3.91 7.08
C GLY A 31 3.87 2.44 6.67
N VAL A 32 2.76 1.75 6.94
CA VAL A 32 2.58 0.36 6.52
C VAL A 32 2.21 0.29 5.05
N VAL A 33 2.93 -0.57 4.31
CA VAL A 33 2.56 -0.95 2.95
C VAL A 33 1.40 -1.92 3.02
N VAL A 34 0.28 -1.52 2.42
CA VAL A 34 -0.95 -2.30 2.35
C VAL A 34 -1.08 -2.89 0.95
N VAL A 35 -1.33 -4.21 0.90
CA VAL A 35 -1.30 -4.99 -0.35
C VAL A 35 -2.65 -5.64 -0.61
N TRP A 36 -3.24 -5.33 -1.76
CA TRP A 36 -4.37 -6.04 -2.36
C TRP A 36 -3.88 -6.94 -3.50
N PRO A 37 -4.69 -7.90 -3.97
CA PRO A 37 -4.31 -8.78 -5.09
C PRO A 37 -3.87 -8.03 -6.37
N HIS A 38 -4.42 -6.82 -6.59
CA HIS A 38 -4.20 -6.01 -7.78
C HIS A 38 -3.84 -4.54 -7.49
N HIS A 39 -3.67 -4.15 -6.22
CA HIS A 39 -3.31 -2.77 -5.86
C HIS A 39 -2.34 -2.75 -4.68
N VAL A 40 -1.53 -1.71 -4.58
CA VAL A 40 -0.60 -1.52 -3.46
C VAL A 40 -0.46 -0.03 -3.14
N GLY A 41 -0.35 0.28 -1.86
CA GLY A 41 -0.09 1.64 -1.39
C GLY A 41 0.56 1.65 -0.02
N VAL A 42 0.85 2.84 0.48
CA VAL A 42 1.28 3.06 1.86
C VAL A 42 0.18 3.82 2.60
N ILE A 43 -0.14 3.38 3.81
CA ILE A 43 -1.05 4.12 4.69
C ILE A 43 -0.30 5.35 5.20
N VAL A 44 -0.88 6.53 5.00
CA VAL A 44 -0.27 7.82 5.42
C VAL A 44 -1.03 8.48 6.56
N GLY A 45 -2.22 8.00 6.90
CA GLY A 45 -3.04 8.56 7.97
C GLY A 45 -4.44 7.96 7.99
N GLN A 46 -5.30 8.56 8.80
CA GLN A 46 -6.75 8.39 8.74
C GLN A 46 -7.38 9.75 8.48
N ASP A 47 -8.55 9.77 7.86
CA ASP A 47 -9.37 10.97 7.80
C ASP A 47 -10.17 11.18 9.09
N ALA A 48 -10.95 12.26 9.16
CA ALA A 48 -11.77 12.61 10.32
C ALA A 48 -12.85 11.55 10.65
N SER A 49 -13.19 10.69 9.69
CA SER A 49 -14.17 9.61 9.83
C SER A 49 -13.52 8.29 10.25
N GLY A 50 -12.18 8.24 10.36
CA GLY A 50 -11.41 7.05 10.70
C GLY A 50 -11.09 6.15 9.50
N GLU A 51 -11.39 6.58 8.26
CA GLU A 51 -11.02 5.81 7.08
C GLU A 51 -9.53 5.96 6.79
N TRP A 52 -8.88 4.86 6.40
CA TRP A 52 -7.45 4.87 6.10
C TRP A 52 -7.15 5.63 4.82
N LEU A 53 -6.28 6.64 4.93
CA LEU A 53 -5.72 7.37 3.81
C LEU A 53 -4.54 6.60 3.25
N VAL A 54 -4.63 6.20 1.98
CA VAL A 54 -3.61 5.41 1.29
C VAL A 54 -3.01 6.23 0.17
N HIS A 55 -1.70 6.43 0.20
CA HIS A 55 -0.93 6.97 -0.91
C HIS A 55 -0.53 5.83 -1.85
N SER A 56 -0.94 5.90 -3.11
CA SER A 56 -0.66 4.85 -4.09
C SER A 56 -0.54 5.39 -5.51
N GLY A 57 0.22 4.68 -6.34
CA GLY A 57 0.33 4.94 -7.77
C GLY A 57 -0.62 4.09 -8.59
N ASN A 58 -0.89 4.52 -9.82
CA ASN A 58 -1.88 3.91 -10.71
C ASN A 58 -3.29 3.80 -10.09
N ASP A 59 -3.61 4.67 -9.13
CA ASP A 59 -4.94 4.77 -8.54
C ASP A 59 -5.84 5.57 -9.49
N GLY A 60 -6.45 4.83 -10.43
CA GLY A 60 -7.18 5.42 -11.55
C GLY A 60 -6.25 6.14 -12.53
N GLY A 61 -5.06 5.57 -12.80
CA GLY A 61 -4.07 6.11 -13.74
C GLY A 61 -3.20 7.25 -13.17
N ALA A 62 -3.35 7.60 -11.89
CA ALA A 62 -2.59 8.68 -11.26
C ALA A 62 -1.96 8.25 -9.92
N VAL A 63 -1.05 9.07 -9.41
CA VAL A 63 -0.59 8.99 -8.02
C VAL A 63 -1.53 9.82 -7.15
N ARG A 64 -2.12 9.20 -6.12
CA ARG A 64 -3.12 9.85 -5.25
C ARG A 64 -2.99 9.39 -3.81
N THR A 65 -3.44 10.26 -2.92
CA THR A 65 -3.76 9.94 -1.52
C THR A 65 -5.27 10.06 -1.34
N ARG A 66 -5.95 8.99 -0.91
CA ARG A 66 -7.39 9.00 -0.65
C ARG A 66 -7.80 7.97 0.39
N ALA A 67 -8.98 8.16 0.97
CA ALA A 67 -9.64 7.15 1.77
C ALA A 67 -9.86 5.88 0.92
N ARG A 68 -9.54 4.73 1.51
CA ARG A 68 -9.69 3.43 0.87
C ARG A 68 -10.01 2.36 1.90
N SER A 69 -10.99 1.52 1.56
CA SER A 69 -11.34 0.33 2.35
C SER A 69 -10.20 -0.70 2.36
N LEU A 70 -9.96 -1.30 3.52
CA LEU A 70 -9.01 -2.40 3.71
C LEU A 70 -9.62 -3.79 3.43
N ALA A 71 -10.85 -3.85 2.91
CA ALA A 71 -11.45 -5.11 2.50
C ALA A 71 -10.59 -5.80 1.43
N GLY A 72 -10.38 -7.11 1.59
CA GLY A 72 -9.60 -7.92 0.64
C GLY A 72 -8.09 -7.65 0.65
N VAL A 73 -7.56 -6.94 1.66
CA VAL A 73 -6.11 -6.87 1.88
C VAL A 73 -5.57 -8.27 2.15
N ILE A 74 -4.48 -8.61 1.46
CA ILE A 74 -3.80 -9.90 1.60
C ILE A 74 -2.52 -9.80 2.43
N ALA A 75 -1.97 -8.61 2.62
CA ALA A 75 -0.80 -8.40 3.48
C ALA A 75 -0.64 -6.94 3.96
N TYR A 76 -0.03 -6.81 5.13
CA TYR A 76 0.47 -5.56 5.71
C TYR A 76 1.97 -5.70 5.94
N ARG A 77 2.78 -4.83 5.34
CA ARG A 77 4.24 -4.97 5.30
C ARG A 77 4.96 -3.71 5.78
N ARG A 78 6.06 -3.90 6.51
CA ARG A 78 7.08 -2.87 6.73
C ARG A 78 8.26 -3.20 5.83
N VAL A 79 8.69 -2.22 5.03
CA VAL A 79 9.71 -2.37 3.97
C VAL A 79 10.79 -1.33 4.08
#